data_AF-A0A963TJK2-F1
#
_entry.id   AF-A0A963TJK2-F1
#
_cell.length_a   1.000
_cell.length_b   1.000
_cell.length_c   1.000
_cell.angle_alpha   90.00
_cell.angle_beta   90.00
_cell.angle_gamma   90.00
#
_symmetry.space_group_name_H-M   'P 1'
#
loop_
_entity.id
_entity.type
_entity.pdbx_description
1 polymer ?
#
loop_
_entity_poly.entity_id
_entity_poly.type
_entity_poly.pdbx_seq_one_letter_code
_entity_poly.pdbx_strand_id
1 'polypeptide(L)'
;GVRLTGRRLPRLLLPATTIGYAAPGAVLAVGILIPMAALDHRVADLVLAVTGNDPGLLITGTAAAIVLAYGVRFFAIAQGALDTAFGRVSPSLPMAARSLGRSAGGALREVYLPLMKGSVGTALLLVFVDGVKELPATLLLRPFNYETLATRVHEKASLENLGDAAPPALLVIAVGLMAVGLMARAQLRSGRR
;
A
#
# COMPACT_ATOMS: atom_id res chain seq x y z
N GLY A 1 16.37 6.61 -3.71
CA GLY A 1 15.98 7.21 -5.01
C GLY A 1 15.59 8.69 -4.99
N VAL A 2 16.11 9.52 -4.09
CA VAL A 2 15.98 11.01 -4.15
C VAL A 2 17.32 11.70 -3.90
N ARG A 3 18.19 11.04 -3.10
CA ARG A 3 19.57 11.46 -2.84
C ARG A 3 20.44 11.47 -4.10
N LEU A 4 20.15 10.60 -5.08
CA LEU A 4 20.91 10.45 -6.33
C LEU A 4 20.50 11.46 -7.42
N THR A 5 19.30 12.03 -7.34
CA THR A 5 18.72 12.81 -8.44
C THR A 5 19.08 14.29 -8.38
N GLY A 6 19.61 14.78 -7.25
CA GLY A 6 19.98 16.20 -7.06
C GLY A 6 18.82 17.21 -7.14
N ARG A 7 17.60 16.78 -7.44
CA ARG A 7 16.43 17.63 -7.67
C ARG A 7 15.79 18.08 -6.35
N ARG A 8 15.45 19.36 -6.25
CA ARG A 8 14.83 19.98 -5.07
C ARG A 8 13.42 19.44 -4.79
N LEU A 9 12.66 19.13 -5.85
CA LEU A 9 11.27 18.69 -5.77
C LEU A 9 11.09 17.41 -4.94
N PRO A 10 11.80 16.30 -5.21
CA PRO A 10 11.62 15.09 -4.40
C PRO A 10 12.14 15.25 -2.96
N ARG A 11 13.08 16.17 -2.66
CA ARG A 11 13.48 16.46 -1.27
C ARG A 11 12.39 17.15 -0.47
N LEU A 12 11.62 18.04 -1.11
CA LEU A 12 10.48 18.74 -0.50
C LEU A 12 9.26 17.83 -0.32
N LEU A 13 9.10 16.82 -1.18
CA LEU A 13 7.96 15.90 -1.14
C LEU A 13 8.14 14.74 -0.14
N LEU A 14 9.38 14.40 0.25
CA LEU A 14 9.65 13.31 1.19
C LEU A 14 8.94 13.46 2.54
N PRO A 15 8.93 14.63 3.21
CA PRO A 15 8.16 14.80 4.45
C PRO A 15 6.66 14.54 4.26
N ALA A 16 6.08 14.95 3.13
CA ALA A 16 4.67 14.72 2.83
C ALA A 16 4.34 13.23 2.73
N THR A 17 5.28 12.42 2.20
CA THR A 17 5.10 10.96 2.11
C THR A 17 5.13 10.24 3.46
N THR A 18 5.70 10.87 4.50
CA THR A 18 5.71 10.32 5.87
C THR A 18 4.46 10.66 6.69
N ILE A 19 3.65 11.63 6.24
CA ILE A 19 2.42 12.04 6.93
C ILE A 19 1.42 10.89 7.01
N GLY A 20 1.31 10.09 5.95
CA GLY A 20 0.42 8.92 5.93
C GLY A 20 0.80 7.81 6.92
N TYR A 21 2.06 7.77 7.37
CA TYR A 21 2.48 6.82 8.39
C TYR A 21 2.24 7.35 9.82
N ALA A 22 2.43 8.66 10.02
CA ALA A 22 2.24 9.29 11.32
C ALA A 22 0.76 9.44 11.70
N ALA A 23 -0.12 9.56 10.72
CA ALA A 23 -1.55 9.73 10.95
C ALA A 23 -2.22 8.41 11.38
N PRO A 24 -3.06 8.43 12.45
CA PRO A 24 -3.91 7.30 12.78
C PRO A 24 -4.79 6.91 11.59
N GLY A 25 -5.03 5.60 11.37
CA GLY A 25 -5.79 5.11 10.21
C GLY A 25 -7.18 5.75 10.07
N ALA A 26 -7.84 6.04 11.18
CA ALA A 26 -9.12 6.75 11.20
C ALA A 26 -9.01 8.20 10.72
N VAL A 27 -7.96 8.94 11.13
CA VAL A 27 -7.74 10.33 10.72
C VAL A 27 -7.45 10.40 9.22
N LEU A 28 -6.62 9.48 8.72
CA LEU A 28 -6.37 9.34 7.29
C LEU A 28 -7.65 9.05 6.51
N ALA A 29 -8.48 8.14 7.00
CA ALA A 29 -9.73 7.79 6.36
C ALA A 29 -10.66 8.99 6.26
N VAL A 30 -10.90 9.73 7.35
CA VAL A 30 -11.73 10.95 7.30
C VAL A 30 -11.12 11.99 6.35
N GLY A 31 -9.80 12.18 6.42
CA GLY A 31 -9.08 13.13 5.58
C GLY A 31 -9.12 12.81 4.08
N ILE A 32 -9.26 11.54 3.71
CA ILE A 32 -9.41 11.08 2.31
C ILE A 32 -10.89 11.05 1.91
N LEU A 33 -11.77 10.62 2.81
CA LEU A 33 -13.19 10.40 2.53
C LEU A 33 -13.90 11.70 2.14
N ILE A 34 -13.70 12.78 2.89
CA ILE A 34 -14.37 14.07 2.63
C ILE A 34 -14.07 14.60 1.22
N PRO A 35 -12.79 14.77 0.81
CA PRO A 35 -12.50 15.25 -0.55
C PRO A 35 -12.87 14.23 -1.62
N MET A 36 -12.74 12.92 -1.36
CA MET A 36 -13.18 11.90 -2.31
C MET A 36 -14.68 11.94 -2.54
N ALA A 37 -15.49 12.00 -1.48
CA ALA A 37 -16.94 12.06 -1.59
C ALA A 37 -17.37 13.34 -2.33
N ALA A 38 -16.74 14.48 -2.04
CA ALA A 38 -16.99 15.72 -2.78
C ALA A 38 -16.67 15.59 -4.27
N LEU A 39 -15.56 14.92 -4.62
CA LEU A 39 -15.18 14.68 -6.01
C LEU A 39 -16.13 13.68 -6.70
N ASP A 40 -16.50 12.60 -6.02
CA ASP A 40 -17.39 11.55 -6.53
C ASP A 40 -18.78 12.13 -6.85
N HIS A 41 -19.34 12.96 -5.96
CA HIS A 41 -20.60 13.66 -6.23
C HIS A 41 -20.49 14.60 -7.43
N ARG A 42 -19.40 15.39 -7.54
CA ARG A 42 -19.21 16.29 -8.70
C ARG A 42 -19.09 15.52 -10.02
N VAL A 43 -18.49 14.35 -10.00
CA VAL A 43 -18.41 13.47 -11.16
C VAL A 43 -19.78 12.89 -11.49
N ALA A 44 -20.52 12.42 -10.49
CA ALA A 44 -21.88 11.90 -10.67
C ALA A 44 -22.82 12.98 -11.25
N ASP A 45 -22.80 14.20 -10.71
CA ASP A 45 -23.60 15.33 -11.20
C ASP A 45 -23.26 15.68 -12.66
N LEU A 46 -21.98 15.63 -13.04
CA LEU A 46 -21.54 15.90 -14.40
C LEU A 46 -21.99 14.80 -15.37
N VAL A 47 -21.88 13.54 -14.97
CA VAL A 47 -22.35 12.40 -15.78
C VAL A 47 -23.87 12.46 -15.94
N LEU A 48 -24.61 12.79 -14.88
CA LEU A 48 -26.05 12.98 -14.93
C LEU A 48 -26.42 14.13 -15.88
N ALA A 49 -25.71 15.26 -15.81
CA ALA A 49 -25.96 16.40 -16.68
C ALA A 49 -25.68 16.12 -18.17
N VAL A 50 -24.69 15.28 -18.48
CA VAL A 50 -24.31 14.95 -19.86
C VAL A 50 -25.12 13.78 -20.44
N THR A 51 -25.43 12.79 -19.61
CA THR A 51 -25.95 11.48 -20.06
C THR A 51 -27.40 11.25 -19.69
N GLY A 52 -27.95 12.02 -18.75
CA GLY A 52 -29.30 11.83 -18.19
C GLY A 52 -29.45 10.57 -17.32
N ASN A 53 -28.37 9.82 -17.08
CA ASN A 53 -28.35 8.64 -16.24
C ASN A 53 -27.47 8.89 -15.00
N ASP A 54 -27.98 8.55 -13.82
CA ASP A 54 -27.25 8.66 -12.56
C ASP A 54 -26.32 7.44 -12.39
N PRO A 55 -24.99 7.61 -12.41
CA PRO A 55 -24.05 6.51 -12.21
C PRO A 55 -23.93 6.08 -10.73
N GLY A 56 -24.50 6.84 -9.80
CA GLY A 56 -24.29 6.67 -8.36
C GLY A 56 -22.85 6.98 -7.92
N LEU A 57 -22.50 6.54 -6.71
CA LEU A 57 -21.18 6.73 -6.12
C LEU A 57 -20.17 5.74 -6.74
N LEU A 58 -19.29 6.23 -7.62
CA LEU A 58 -18.34 5.41 -8.37
C LEU A 58 -17.12 5.04 -7.53
N ILE A 59 -16.59 6.00 -6.77
CA ILE A 59 -15.33 5.83 -6.05
C ILE A 59 -15.56 5.50 -4.57
N THR A 60 -16.53 6.16 -3.94
CA THR A 60 -16.90 5.91 -2.53
C THR A 60 -17.87 4.73 -2.37
N GLY A 61 -18.60 4.36 -3.42
CA GLY A 61 -19.44 3.16 -3.45
C GLY A 61 -18.68 1.84 -3.68
N THR A 62 -17.36 1.91 -3.95
CA THR A 62 -16.52 0.74 -4.24
C THR A 62 -15.33 0.62 -3.29
N ALA A 63 -14.54 -0.45 -3.42
CA ALA A 63 -13.32 -0.62 -2.63
C ALA A 63 -12.19 0.38 -2.99
N ALA A 64 -12.40 1.27 -3.98
CA ALA A 64 -11.39 2.22 -4.45
C ALA A 64 -10.91 3.17 -3.34
N ALA A 65 -11.81 3.65 -2.48
CA ALA A 65 -11.46 4.49 -1.34
C ALA A 65 -10.52 3.78 -0.35
N ILE A 66 -10.77 2.50 -0.07
CA ILE A 66 -9.92 1.67 0.79
C ILE A 66 -8.53 1.51 0.15
N VAL A 67 -8.47 1.18 -1.15
CA VAL A 67 -7.21 1.00 -1.88
C VAL A 67 -6.37 2.27 -1.85
N LEU A 68 -6.99 3.44 -2.06
CA LEU A 68 -6.30 4.73 -1.96
C LEU A 68 -5.79 5.00 -0.54
N ALA A 69 -6.61 4.78 0.48
CA ALA A 69 -6.20 4.99 1.87
C ALA A 69 -5.04 4.06 2.28
N TYR A 70 -5.10 2.80 1.86
CA TYR A 70 -4.01 1.85 2.06
C TYR A 70 -2.75 2.28 1.30
N GLY A 71 -2.93 2.76 0.07
CA GLY A 71 -1.85 3.32 -0.74
C GLY A 71 -1.13 4.44 -0.01
N VAL A 72 -1.86 5.42 0.54
CA VAL A 72 -1.28 6.55 1.30
C VAL A 72 -0.64 6.09 2.60
N ARG A 73 -1.33 5.24 3.38
CA ARG A 73 -0.87 4.77 4.69
C ARG A 73 0.41 3.95 4.60
N PHE A 74 0.46 3.01 3.66
CA PHE A 74 1.58 2.07 3.53
C PHE A 74 2.69 2.56 2.61
N PHE A 75 2.51 3.73 1.98
CA PHE A 75 3.52 4.32 1.08
C PHE A 75 4.87 4.53 1.77
N ALA A 76 4.87 5.04 3.00
CA ALA A 76 6.11 5.32 3.74
C ALA A 76 6.90 4.02 4.03
N ILE A 77 6.19 2.95 4.38
CA ILE A 77 6.79 1.62 4.62
C ILE A 77 7.43 1.11 3.33
N ALA A 78 6.69 1.19 2.21
CA ALA A 78 7.20 0.81 0.90
C ALA A 78 8.42 1.65 0.48
N GLN A 79 8.38 2.97 0.69
CA GLN A 79 9.51 3.87 0.41
C GLN A 79 10.74 3.53 1.24
N GLY A 80 10.59 3.33 2.55
CA GLY A 80 11.71 2.98 3.43
C GLY A 80 12.37 1.66 3.01
N ALA A 81 11.56 0.67 2.63
CA ALA A 81 12.06 -0.60 2.12
C ALA A 81 12.77 -0.46 0.76
N LEU A 82 12.22 0.36 -0.14
CA LEU A 82 12.83 0.66 -1.44
C LEU A 82 14.17 1.42 -1.29
N ASP A 83 14.23 2.43 -0.42
CA ASP A 83 15.47 3.18 -0.19
C ASP A 83 16.56 2.29 0.44
N THR A 84 16.19 1.38 1.34
CA THR A 84 17.10 0.36 1.88
C THR A 84 17.59 -0.57 0.77
N ALA A 85 16.70 -1.01 -0.13
CA ALA A 85 17.05 -1.87 -1.26
C ALA A 85 17.99 -1.16 -2.24
N PHE A 86 17.76 0.12 -2.54
CA PHE A 86 18.64 0.93 -3.37
C PHE A 86 20.00 1.13 -2.71
N GLY A 87 20.05 1.32 -1.39
CA GLY A 87 21.31 1.47 -0.64
C GLY A 87 22.22 0.24 -0.69
N ARG A 88 21.67 -0.95 -0.95
CA ARG A 88 22.44 -2.19 -1.11
C ARG A 88 23.05 -2.36 -2.51
N VAL A 89 22.55 -1.62 -3.51
CA VAL A 89 23.06 -1.71 -4.89
C VAL A 89 24.23 -0.75 -5.04
N SER A 90 25.42 -1.28 -5.35
CA SER A 90 26.61 -0.45 -5.62
C SER A 90 26.34 0.53 -6.77
N PRO A 91 26.72 1.83 -6.65
CA PRO A 91 26.59 2.80 -7.73
C PRO A 91 27.35 2.43 -9.02
N SER A 92 28.38 1.59 -8.94
CA SER A 92 29.19 1.19 -10.11
C SER A 92 28.40 0.37 -11.13
N LEU A 93 27.46 -0.47 -10.69
CA LEU A 93 26.65 -1.33 -11.55
C LEU A 93 25.76 -0.54 -12.54
N PRO A 94 24.90 0.40 -12.09
CA PRO A 94 24.11 1.21 -13.01
C PRO A 94 24.98 2.17 -13.85
N MET A 95 26.11 2.65 -13.32
CA MET A 95 27.05 3.46 -14.11
C MET A 95 27.66 2.65 -15.27
N ALA A 96 28.06 1.40 -15.03
CA ALA A 96 28.55 0.51 -16.08
C ALA A 96 27.48 0.23 -17.13
N ALA A 97 26.23 -0.04 -16.73
CA ALA A 97 25.13 -0.23 -17.66
C ALA A 97 24.90 1.01 -18.55
N ARG A 98 24.98 2.22 -17.97
CA ARG A 98 24.89 3.49 -18.72
C ARG A 98 26.06 3.66 -19.70
N SER A 99 27.28 3.30 -19.32
CA SER A 99 28.46 3.34 -20.20
C SER A 99 28.37 2.34 -21.35
N LEU A 100 27.67 1.21 -21.16
CA LEU A 100 27.37 0.22 -22.19
C LEU A 100 26.15 0.59 -23.06
N GLY A 101 25.73 1.86 -23.05
CA GLY A 101 24.67 2.38 -23.90
C GLY A 101 23.24 2.13 -23.40
N ARG A 102 23.04 1.60 -22.18
CA ARG A 102 21.69 1.44 -21.62
C ARG A 102 21.11 2.79 -21.20
N SER A 103 19.82 2.99 -21.45
CA SER A 103 19.07 4.13 -20.92
C SER A 103 18.82 3.98 -19.41
N ALA A 104 18.29 5.03 -18.76
CA ALA A 104 17.90 4.94 -17.35
C ALA A 104 16.86 3.83 -17.09
N GLY A 105 15.89 3.68 -18.00
CA GLY A 105 14.91 2.59 -17.95
C GLY A 105 15.53 1.22 -18.19
N GLY A 106 16.51 1.13 -19.09
CA GLY A 106 17.29 -0.10 -19.31
C GLY A 106 18.06 -0.53 -18.06
N ALA A 107 18.79 0.39 -17.43
CA ALA A 107 19.50 0.13 -16.18
C ALA A 107 18.54 -0.22 -15.02
N LEU A 108 17.35 0.40 -14.95
CA LEU A 108 16.32 0.03 -14.00
C LEU A 108 15.88 -1.42 -14.18
N ARG A 109 15.55 -1.81 -15.42
CA ARG A 109 15.00 -3.13 -15.72
C ARG A 109 16.04 -4.25 -15.62
N GLU A 110 17.27 -4.00 -16.05
CA GLU A 110 18.31 -5.02 -16.17
C GLU A 110 19.21 -5.12 -14.93
N VAL A 111 19.38 -4.03 -14.16
CA VAL A 111 20.26 -4.01 -12.99
C VAL A 111 19.46 -3.87 -11.69
N TYR A 112 18.70 -2.79 -11.54
CA TYR A 112 18.04 -2.51 -10.26
C TYR A 112 16.93 -3.52 -9.93
N LEU A 113 15.98 -3.78 -10.84
CA LEU A 113 14.85 -4.68 -10.59
C LEU A 113 15.32 -6.10 -10.19
N PRO A 114 16.25 -6.77 -10.92
CA PRO A 114 16.67 -8.12 -10.58
C PRO A 114 17.44 -8.20 -9.24
N LEU A 115 18.23 -7.17 -8.92
CA LEU A 115 18.98 -7.09 -7.67
C LEU A 115 18.08 -6.77 -6.47
N MET A 116 17.07 -5.92 -6.68
CA MET A 116 16.17 -5.48 -5.62
C MET A 116 14.94 -6.38 -5.43
N LYS A 117 14.66 -7.33 -6.34
CA LYS A 117 13.44 -8.16 -6.32
C LYS A 117 13.15 -8.83 -4.97
N GLY A 118 14.20 -9.27 -4.26
CA GLY A 118 14.05 -9.88 -2.93
C GLY A 118 13.57 -8.87 -1.89
N SER A 119 14.21 -7.71 -1.82
CA SER A 119 13.82 -6.62 -0.91
C SER A 119 12.45 -6.04 -1.25
N VAL A 120 12.13 -5.89 -2.54
CA VAL A 120 10.80 -5.46 -2.99
C VAL A 120 9.74 -6.49 -2.60
N GLY A 121 10.02 -7.79 -2.78
CA GLY A 121 9.12 -8.86 -2.36
C GLY A 121 8.84 -8.84 -0.85
N THR A 122 9.88 -8.65 -0.03
CA THR A 122 9.73 -8.48 1.42
C THR A 122 8.89 -7.24 1.77
N ALA A 123 9.12 -6.11 1.09
CA ALA A 123 8.34 -4.89 1.30
C ALA A 123 6.85 -5.09 0.97
N LEU A 124 6.56 -5.73 -0.17
CA LEU A 124 5.20 -6.04 -0.59
C LEU A 124 4.49 -6.97 0.39
N LEU A 125 5.19 -7.98 0.91
CA LEU A 125 4.64 -8.88 1.93
C LEU A 125 4.31 -8.14 3.23
N LEU A 126 5.18 -7.22 3.69
CA LEU A 126 4.92 -6.41 4.88
C LEU A 126 3.66 -5.56 4.71
N VAL A 127 3.58 -4.80 3.61
CA VAL A 127 2.42 -3.96 3.30
C VAL A 127 1.14 -4.79 3.18
N PHE A 128 1.22 -5.97 2.58
CA PHE A 128 0.09 -6.87 2.47
C PHE A 128 -0.41 -7.34 3.85
N VAL A 129 0.49 -7.80 4.72
CA VAL A 129 0.13 -8.24 6.08
C VAL A 129 -0.46 -7.10 6.89
N ASP A 130 0.09 -5.90 6.76
CA ASP A 130 -0.44 -4.71 7.44
C ASP A 130 -1.83 -4.34 6.91
N GLY A 131 -2.07 -4.44 5.60
CA GLY A 131 -3.38 -4.21 5.00
C GLY A 131 -4.45 -5.22 5.41
N VAL A 132 -4.10 -6.50 5.61
CA VAL A 132 -5.05 -7.55 6.03
C VAL A 132 -5.64 -7.28 7.42
N LYS A 133 -4.84 -6.73 8.33
CA LYS A 133 -5.26 -6.41 9.71
C LYS A 133 -5.69 -4.95 9.91
N GLU A 134 -5.67 -4.13 8.86
CA GLU A 134 -5.99 -2.71 8.98
C GLU A 134 -7.50 -2.53 9.19
N LEU A 135 -7.85 -2.07 10.40
CA LEU A 135 -9.22 -1.93 10.87
C LEU A 135 -9.72 -0.47 10.81
N PRO A 136 -9.01 0.54 11.35
CA PRO A 136 -9.59 1.87 11.55
C PRO A 136 -9.97 2.57 10.25
N ALA A 137 -9.09 2.51 9.23
CA ALA A 137 -9.38 3.11 7.93
C ALA A 137 -10.54 2.39 7.22
N THR A 138 -10.56 1.06 7.34
CA THR A 138 -11.55 0.19 6.69
C THR A 138 -12.94 0.35 7.26
N LEU A 139 -13.07 0.51 8.58
CA LEU A 139 -14.38 0.75 9.20
C LEU A 139 -15.05 2.04 8.70
N LEU A 140 -14.26 3.06 8.37
CA LEU A 140 -14.77 4.35 7.91
C LEU A 140 -14.95 4.44 6.40
N LEU A 141 -14.17 3.69 5.62
CA LEU A 141 -14.17 3.75 4.16
C LEU A 141 -14.86 2.58 3.49
N ARG A 142 -15.29 1.55 4.24
CA ARG A 142 -15.94 0.39 3.64
C ARG A 142 -17.26 0.79 2.96
N PRO A 143 -17.50 0.32 1.72
CA PRO A 143 -18.81 0.48 1.11
C PRO A 143 -19.85 -0.36 1.86
N PHE A 144 -21.12 -0.02 1.68
CA PHE A 144 -22.23 -0.74 2.31
C PHE A 144 -22.21 -2.22 1.95
N ASN A 145 -22.53 -3.08 2.92
CA ASN A 145 -22.54 -4.55 2.79
C ASN A 145 -21.19 -5.18 2.38
N TYR A 146 -20.08 -4.46 2.52
CA TYR A 146 -18.76 -5.01 2.30
C TYR A 146 -18.01 -5.15 3.62
N GLU A 147 -17.60 -6.38 3.92
CA GLU A 147 -16.84 -6.67 5.12
C GLU A 147 -15.52 -7.35 4.78
N THR A 148 -14.45 -6.93 5.47
CA THR A 148 -13.15 -7.59 5.42
C THR A 148 -13.01 -8.56 6.60
N LEU A 149 -11.99 -9.41 6.57
CA LEU A 149 -11.68 -10.28 7.70
C LEU A 149 -11.48 -9.48 9.00
N ALA A 150 -10.79 -8.34 8.94
CA ALA A 150 -10.57 -7.47 10.09
C ALA A 150 -11.89 -6.90 10.64
N THR A 151 -12.79 -6.41 9.77
CA THR A 151 -14.07 -5.84 10.22
C THR A 151 -15.01 -6.93 10.74
N ARG A 152 -15.02 -8.13 10.13
CA ARG A 152 -15.79 -9.29 10.59
C ARG A 152 -15.40 -9.71 12.01
N VAL A 153 -14.10 -9.83 12.25
CA VAL A 153 -13.58 -10.16 13.59
C VAL A 153 -14.00 -9.10 14.59
N HIS A 154 -13.82 -7.82 14.24
CA HIS A 154 -14.18 -6.72 15.13
C HIS A 154 -15.68 -6.72 15.46
N GLU A 155 -16.54 -6.82 14.45
CA GLU A 155 -17.99 -6.82 14.61
C GLU A 155 -18.46 -7.98 15.50
N LYS A 156 -18.03 -9.21 15.21
CA LYS A 156 -18.43 -10.39 15.98
C LYS A 156 -17.88 -10.38 17.40
N ALA A 157 -16.63 -9.92 17.59
CA ALA A 157 -16.04 -9.79 18.91
C ALA A 157 -16.72 -8.68 19.75
N SER A 158 -17.09 -7.55 19.14
CA SER A 158 -17.83 -6.47 19.80
C SER A 158 -19.24 -6.88 20.22
N LEU A 159 -19.84 -7.86 19.54
CA LEU A 159 -21.11 -8.47 19.89
C LEU A 159 -20.97 -9.65 20.86
N GLU A 160 -19.79 -9.86 21.46
CA GLU A 160 -19.44 -10.97 22.35
C GLU A 160 -19.64 -12.38 21.72
N ASN A 161 -19.85 -12.45 20.41
CA ASN A 161 -19.99 -13.69 19.67
C ASN A 161 -18.62 -14.21 19.24
N LEU A 162 -17.86 -14.69 20.22
CA LEU A 162 -16.50 -15.19 20.02
C LEU A 162 -16.46 -16.44 19.13
N GLY A 163 -17.54 -17.24 19.13
CA GLY A 163 -17.66 -18.43 18.27
C GLY A 163 -17.59 -18.08 16.79
N ASP A 164 -18.35 -17.08 16.35
CA ASP A 164 -18.33 -16.61 14.96
C ASP A 164 -17.14 -15.70 14.65
N ALA A 165 -16.52 -15.09 15.66
CA ALA A 165 -15.31 -14.28 15.48
C ALA A 165 -14.05 -15.12 15.25
N ALA A 166 -14.02 -16.36 15.75
CA ALA A 166 -12.83 -17.22 15.71
C ALA A 166 -12.40 -17.60 14.27
N PRO A 167 -13.28 -18.06 13.36
CA PRO A 167 -12.86 -18.42 11.99
C PRO A 167 -12.17 -17.28 11.22
N PRO A 168 -12.73 -16.04 11.13
CA PRO A 168 -12.05 -14.97 10.42
C PRO A 168 -10.76 -14.52 11.15
N ALA A 169 -10.71 -14.61 12.49
CA ALA A 169 -9.48 -14.30 13.24
C ALA A 169 -8.36 -15.31 12.94
N LEU A 170 -8.69 -16.60 12.90
CA LEU A 170 -7.74 -17.66 12.55
C LEU A 170 -7.23 -17.51 11.11
N LEU A 171 -8.07 -17.08 10.18
CA LEU A 171 -7.64 -16.78 8.81
C LEU A 171 -6.64 -15.60 8.77
N VAL A 172 -6.91 -14.51 9.49
CA VAL A 172 -5.96 -13.39 9.60
C VAL A 172 -4.62 -13.86 10.17
N ILE A 173 -4.64 -14.68 11.23
CA ILE A 173 -3.44 -15.26 11.83
C ILE A 173 -2.71 -16.16 10.83
N ALA A 174 -3.41 -17.06 10.15
CA ALA A 174 -2.83 -17.98 9.18
C ALA A 174 -2.16 -17.25 8.01
N VAL A 175 -2.80 -16.21 7.48
CA VAL A 175 -2.23 -15.37 6.42
C VAL A 175 -0.98 -14.63 6.91
N GLY A 176 -1.02 -14.08 8.13
CA GLY A 176 0.14 -13.43 8.73
C GLY A 176 1.32 -14.39 8.94
N LEU A 177 1.06 -15.58 9.49
CA LEU A 177 2.07 -16.62 9.69
C LEU A 177 2.65 -17.11 8.37
N MET A 178 1.83 -17.29 7.33
CA MET A 178 2.28 -17.65 5.99
C MET A 178 3.26 -16.60 5.46
N ALA A 179 2.90 -15.32 5.54
CA ALA A 179 3.73 -14.24 5.03
C ALA A 179 5.07 -14.13 5.78
N VAL A 180 5.04 -14.24 7.13
CA VAL A 180 6.26 -14.28 7.95
C VAL A 180 7.12 -15.50 7.59
N GLY A 181 6.52 -16.67 7.41
CA GLY A 181 7.24 -17.89 7.01
C GLY A 181 7.90 -17.77 5.63
N LEU A 182 7.19 -17.17 4.66
CA LEU A 182 7.74 -16.88 3.33
C LEU A 182 8.92 -15.89 3.41
N MET A 183 8.79 -14.85 4.24
CA MET A 183 9.83 -13.85 4.46
C MET A 183 11.07 -14.45 5.12
N ALA A 184 10.90 -15.25 6.17
CA ALA A 184 12.00 -15.94 6.84
C ALA A 184 12.76 -16.87 5.88
N ARG A 185 12.02 -17.64 5.07
CA ARG A 185 12.62 -18.50 4.03
C ARG A 185 13.40 -17.70 2.98
N ALA A 186 12.87 -16.55 2.56
CA ALA A 186 13.54 -15.68 1.60
C ALA A 186 14.85 -15.09 2.16
N GLN A 187 14.85 -14.66 3.43
CA GLN A 187 16.04 -14.12 4.10
C GLN A 187 17.14 -15.19 4.28
N LEU A 188 16.77 -16.40 4.72
CA LEU A 188 17.71 -17.52 4.90
C LEU A 188 18.38 -17.95 3.58
N ARG A 189 17.70 -17.81 2.45
CA ARG A 189 18.27 -18.08 1.12
C ARG A 189 19.21 -16.98 0.65
N SER A 190 18.97 -15.73 1.06
CA SER A 190 19.80 -14.58 0.68
C SER A 190 21.11 -14.49 1.45
N GLY A 191 21.16 -14.96 2.71
CA GLY A 191 22.40 -14.99 3.52
C GLY A 191 23.36 -16.14 3.16
N ARG A 192 22.96 -17.02 2.24
CA ARG A 192 23.78 -18.14 1.72
C ARG A 192 24.48 -17.82 0.39
N ARG A 193 24.30 -16.62 -0.15
CA ARG A 193 24.95 -16.12 -1.38
C ARG A 193 25.85 -14.96 -1.04
#